data_AF-A0A7V6Y6S5-F1
#
_entry.id   AF-A0A7V6Y6S5-F1
#
_cell.length_a   1.000
_cell.length_b   1.000
_cell.length_c   1.000
_cell.angle_alpha   90.00
_cell.angle_beta   90.00
_cell.angle_gamma   90.00
#
_symmetry.space_group_name_H-M   'P 1'
#
loop_
_entity.id
_entity.type
_entity.pdbx_description
1 polymer ?
#
loop_
_entity_poly.entity_id
_entity_poly.type
_entity_poly.pdbx_seq_one_letter_code
_entity_poly.pdbx_strand_id
1 'polypeptide(L)' 'MVEVIKMLADNVVHNISFTTLAVFILSGIYLLTIDRLDLSIKGLKTEEKAVTIIGILYIFGSLAVFVFFRYFVM' A
#
# COMPACT_ATOMS: atom_id res chain seq x y z
N MET A 1 -12.83 20.10 -11.01
CA MET A 1 -13.10 18.75 -10.45
C MET A 1 -12.67 17.67 -11.42
N VAL A 2 -13.28 17.55 -12.60
CA VAL A 2 -12.93 16.52 -13.63
C VAL A 2 -11.46 16.62 -14.07
N GLU A 3 -10.95 17.84 -14.23
CA GLU A 3 -9.57 18.10 -14.66
C GLU A 3 -8.53 17.68 -13.61
N VAL A 4 -8.84 17.87 -12.33
CA VAL A 4 -8.00 17.43 -11.19
C VAL A 4 -7.95 15.91 -11.12
N ILE A 5 -9.09 15.24 -11.34
CA ILE A 5 -9.17 13.77 -11.36
C ILE A 5 -8.37 13.21 -12.54
N LYS A 6 -8.45 13.83 -13.72
CA LYS A 6 -7.61 13.46 -14.87
C LYS A 6 -6.12 13.62 -14.58
N MET A 7 -5.71 14.76 -14.04
CA MET A 7 -4.30 14.99 -13.67
C MET A 7 -3.78 13.98 -12.64
N LEU A 8 -4.61 13.61 -11.66
CA LEU A 8 -4.27 12.56 -10.69
C LEU A 8 -4.15 11.19 -11.38
N ALA A 9 -5.09 10.84 -12.25
CA ALA A 9 -5.05 9.58 -12.98
C ALA A 9 -3.81 9.47 -13.88
N ASP A 10 -3.48 10.52 -14.64
CA ASP A 10 -2.30 10.54 -15.51
C ASP A 10 -1.00 10.45 -14.69
N ASN A 11 -0.92 11.16 -13.56
CA ASN A 11 0.23 11.05 -12.66
C ASN A 11 0.36 9.64 -12.05
N VAL A 12 -0.76 9.01 -11.69
CA VAL A 12 -0.76 7.65 -11.14
C VAL A 12 -0.29 6.66 -12.20
N VAL A 13 -0.82 6.72 -13.42
CA VAL A 13 -0.42 5.83 -14.52
C VAL A 13 1.07 5.97 -14.84
N HIS A 14 1.60 7.20 -14.88
CA HIS A 14 3.02 7.44 -15.17
C HIS A 14 3.97 7.10 -14.02
N ASN A 15 3.52 7.16 -12.76
CA ASN A 15 4.35 6.88 -11.58
C ASN A 15 4.16 5.48 -10.99
N ILE A 16 3.28 4.64 -11.55
CA ILE A 16 3.23 3.20 -11.23
C ILE A 16 4.47 2.53 -11.84
N SER A 17 5.56 2.61 -11.10
CA SER A 17 6.84 1.97 -11.40
C SER A 17 7.08 0.78 -10.47
N PHE A 18 7.99 -0.11 -10.85
CA PHE A 18 8.46 -1.18 -9.96
C PHE A 18 9.01 -0.64 -8.63
N THR A 19 9.62 0.55 -8.65
CA THR A 19 10.12 1.22 -7.44
C THR A 19 8.97 1.58 -6.49
N THR A 20 7.88 2.13 -7.03
CA THR A 20 6.68 2.48 -6.25
C THR A 20 6.09 1.22 -5.61
N LEU A 21 5.92 0.14 -6.38
CA LEU A 21 5.46 -1.15 -5.86
C LEU A 21 6.37 -1.67 -4.73
N ALA A 22 7.69 -1.63 -4.92
CA ALA A 22 8.65 -2.07 -3.92
C ALA A 22 8.53 -1.28 -2.62
N VAL A 23 8.36 0.06 -2.69
CA VAL A 23 8.16 0.91 -1.50
C VAL A 23 6.89 0.51 -0.75
N PHE A 24 5.77 0.26 -1.44
CA PHE A 24 4.52 -0.17 -0.80
C PHE A 24 4.65 -1.54 -0.14
N ILE A 25 5.31 -2.50 -0.80
CA ILE A 25 5.55 -3.84 -0.22
C ILE A 25 6.44 -3.73 1.01
N LEU A 26 7.55 -2.99 0.94
CA LEU A 26 8.47 -2.81 2.07
C LEU A 26 7.78 -2.11 3.25
N SER A 27 6.95 -1.11 2.98
CA SER A 27 6.14 -0.42 4.01
C SER A 27 5.13 -1.38 4.66
N GLY A 28 4.49 -2.25 3.86
CA GLY A 28 3.61 -3.29 4.39
C GLY A 28 4.34 -4.30 5.27
N ILE A 29 5.53 -4.74 4.86
CA ILE A 29 6.37 -5.64 5.67
C ILE A 29 6.79 -4.95 6.97
N TYR A 30 7.19 -3.67 6.91
CA TYR A 30 7.54 -2.86 8.09
C TYR A 30 6.38 -2.83 9.10
N LEU A 31 5.15 -2.53 8.65
CA LEU A 31 3.96 -2.52 9.50
C LEU A 31 3.71 -3.87 10.18
N LEU A 32 3.86 -4.97 9.43
CA LEU A 32 3.61 -6.32 9.92
C LEU A 32 4.69 -6.86 10.86
N THR A 33 5.90 -6.32 10.80
CA THR A 33 7.05 -6.79 11.56
C THR A 33 7.35 -5.87 12.72
N ILE A 34 7.64 -4.59 12.46
CA ILE A 34 8.13 -3.66 13.49
C ILE A 34 6.96 -3.09 14.29
N ASP A 35 6.01 -2.41 13.63
CA ASP A 35 4.92 -1.72 14.33
C ASP A 35 3.98 -2.71 15.02
N ARG A 36 3.68 -3.84 14.38
CA ARG A 36 2.88 -4.90 15.01
C ARG A 36 3.55 -5.43 16.29
N LEU A 37 4.86 -5.69 16.27
CA LEU A 37 5.59 -6.17 17.46
C LEU A 37 5.58 -5.10 18.57
N ASP A 38 5.83 -3.84 18.23
CA ASP A 38 5.82 -2.73 19.18
C ASP A 38 4.44 -2.56 19.85
N LEU A 39 3.36 -2.62 19.07
CA LEU A 39 1.99 -2.55 19.59
C LEU A 39 1.62 -3.75 20.46
N SER A 40 2.11 -4.95 20.09
CA SER A 40 1.90 -6.16 20.87
C SER A 40 2.59 -6.08 22.23
N ILE A 41 3.84 -5.56 22.28
CA ILE A 41 4.58 -5.31 23.52
C ILE A 41 3.85 -4.29 24.40
N LYS A 42 3.23 -3.28 23.80
CA LYS A 42 2.43 -2.25 24.50
C LYS A 42 1.04 -2.74 24.94
N GLY A 43 0.62 -3.94 24.55
CA GLY A 43 -0.69 -4.50 24.88
C GLY A 43 -1.86 -3.88 24.11
N LEU A 44 -1.58 -3.12 23.04
CA LEU A 44 -2.57 -2.40 22.23
C LEU A 44 -3.18 -3.31 21.16
N LYS A 45 -4.10 -4.19 21.59
CA LYS A 45 -4.65 -5.27 20.75
C LYS A 45 -5.52 -4.80 19.58
N THR A 46 -6.17 -3.64 19.69
CA THR A 46 -7.05 -3.12 18.62
C THR A 46 -6.22 -2.51 17.50
N GLU A 47 -5.22 -1.74 17.89
CA GLU A 47 -4.24 -1.09 17.02
C GLU A 47 -3.37 -2.15 16.34
N GLU A 48 -2.94 -3.18 17.06
CA GLU A 48 -2.19 -4.31 16.49
C GLU A 48 -2.98 -4.98 15.35
N LYS A 49 -4.29 -5.22 15.55
CA LYS A 49 -5.17 -5.76 14.50
C LYS A 49 -5.30 -4.79 13.31
N ALA A 50 -5.47 -3.51 13.57
CA ALA A 50 -5.58 -2.50 12.52
C ALA A 50 -4.31 -2.42 11.67
N VAL A 51 -3.13 -2.34 12.31
CA VAL A 51 -1.82 -2.33 11.63
C VAL A 51 -1.60 -3.62 10.83
N THR A 52 -2.02 -4.76 11.37
CA THR A 52 -1.94 -6.03 10.66
C THR A 52 -2.77 -6.01 9.36
N ILE A 53 -4.02 -5.53 9.43
CA ILE A 53 -4.90 -5.43 8.27
C ILE A 53 -4.34 -4.44 7.24
N ILE A 54 -3.88 -3.27 7.69
CA ILE A 54 -3.31 -2.24 6.82
C ILE A 54 -2.03 -2.74 6.15
N GLY A 55 -1.15 -3.43 6.87
CA GLY A 55 0.07 -4.01 6.32
C GLY A 55 -0.21 -5.05 5.23
N ILE A 56 -1.21 -5.92 5.43
CA ILE A 56 -1.69 -6.87 4.41
C ILE A 56 -2.25 -6.13 3.20
N LEU A 57 -3.08 -5.10 3.41
CA LEU A 57 -3.63 -4.27 2.32
C LEU A 57 -2.53 -3.56 1.53
N TYR A 58 -1.47 -3.09 2.18
CA TYR A 58 -0.33 -2.48 1.49
C TYR A 58 0.35 -3.46 0.54
N ILE A 59 0.61 -4.70 0.99
CA ILE A 59 1.29 -5.71 0.17
C ILE A 59 0.38 -6.18 -0.98
N PHE A 60 -0.81 -6.70 -0.66
CA PHE A 60 -1.68 -7.30 -1.67
C PHE A 60 -2.42 -6.25 -2.49
N GLY A 61 -2.82 -5.13 -1.88
CA GLY A 61 -3.46 -4.04 -2.58
C GLY A 61 -2.52 -3.36 -3.58
N SER A 62 -1.27 -3.11 -3.22
CA SER A 62 -0.31 -2.54 -4.17
C SER A 62 0.02 -3.51 -5.32
N LEU A 63 0.14 -4.81 -5.05
CA LEU A 63 0.28 -5.83 -6.08
C LEU A 63 -0.93 -5.86 -7.02
N ALA A 64 -2.15 -5.88 -6.46
CA ALA A 64 -3.39 -5.90 -7.24
C ALA A 64 -3.52 -4.64 -8.12
N VAL A 65 -3.25 -3.46 -7.56
CA VAL A 65 -3.27 -2.19 -8.31
C VAL A 65 -2.20 -2.19 -9.39
N PHE A 66 -0.97 -2.62 -9.08
CA PHE A 66 0.11 -2.68 -10.06
C PHE A 66 -0.24 -3.60 -11.24
N VAL A 67 -0.72 -4.80 -10.97
CA VAL A 67 -1.17 -5.75 -12.01
C VAL A 67 -2.34 -5.17 -12.80
N PHE A 68 -3.35 -4.62 -12.12
CA PHE A 68 -4.51 -4.03 -12.79
C PHE A 68 -4.09 -2.92 -13.77
N PHE A 69 -3.28 -1.96 -13.33
CA PHE A 69 -2.82 -0.88 -14.19
C PHE A 69 -1.90 -1.38 -15.31
N ARG A 70 -0.99 -2.31 -15.02
CA ARG A 70 -0.02 -2.83 -16.00
C ARG A 70 -0.66 -3.63 -17.13
N TYR A 71 -1.79 -4.30 -16.88
CA TYR A 71 -2.42 -5.20 -17.86
C TYR A 71 -3.75 -4.69 -18.44
N PHE A 72 -4.45 -3.77 -17.76
CA PHE A 72 -5.76 -3.27 -18.22
C PHE A 72 -5.79 -1.79 -18.56
N VAL A 73 -4.77 -1.00 -18.17
CA VAL A 73 -4.74 0.45 -18.41
C VAL A 73 -3.59 0.86 -19.34
N MET A 74 -2.42 0.24 -19.17
CA MET A 74 -1.21 0.47 -19.97
C MET A 74 -1.11 -0.54 -21.12
#